data_AF-A0A4Q5QLU9-F1
#
_entry.id   AF-A0A4Q5QLU9-F1
#
_cell.length_a   1.000
_cell.length_b   1.000
_cell.length_c   1.000
_cell.angle_alpha   90.00
_cell.angle_beta   90.00
_cell.angle_gamma   90.00
#
_symmetry.space_group_name_H-M   'P 1'
#
loop_
_entity.id
_entity.type
_entity.pdbx_description
1 polymer ?
#
loop_
_entity_poly.entity_id
_entity_poly.type
_entity_poly.pdbx_seq_one_letter_code
_entity_poly.pdbx_strand_id
1 'polypeptide(L)'
;MKTSTLSPALFAAAFLAAPLLGHSQGAPGGGRPATATAAIPRSSAGRITGTVTEAATGKPISYATVSVLDAAGKAINGGVAGDDGRFILPGIPAGTYTVQITFLGFKDETRPGVVVPAGGGTADLGSIKLGASAQALKEVVVTGRKQLIEERVDRTIYNADVDKTTAGGDATDVLKRVPLLSVDLDGNVSLRGSSNIRVLINNKPSTIAANSIADALKQIPADQIQTVEVITSPSAKYDAEGSGGIINIVLKNNNLRGGSLGVDVGAG
;
A
#
# COMPACT_ATOMS: atom_id res chain seq x y z
N MET A 1 -32.46 26.69 7.74
CA MET A 1 -33.74 27.22 8.26
C MET A 1 -34.80 26.13 8.16
N LYS A 2 -35.10 25.45 9.26
CA LYS A 2 -36.35 24.74 9.51
C LYS A 2 -36.38 24.41 11.00
N THR A 3 -37.11 25.23 11.74
CA THR A 3 -37.36 25.13 13.17
C THR A 3 -38.46 24.10 13.38
N SER A 4 -38.23 23.13 14.27
CA SER A 4 -39.27 22.20 14.74
C SER A 4 -39.43 22.39 16.25
N THR A 5 -40.65 22.72 16.63
CA THR A 5 -41.14 23.13 17.93
C THR A 5 -41.35 21.93 18.85
N LEU A 6 -40.71 21.96 20.02
CA LEU A 6 -40.95 21.04 21.14
C LEU A 6 -41.84 21.74 22.19
N SER A 7 -43.00 21.15 22.50
CA SER A 7 -43.84 21.52 23.64
C SER A 7 -43.35 20.85 24.93
N PRO A 8 -43.37 21.52 26.09
CA PRO A 8 -43.09 20.90 27.37
C PRO A 8 -44.38 20.56 28.13
N ALA A 9 -44.45 19.37 28.73
CA ALA A 9 -45.46 19.03 29.74
C ALA A 9 -44.78 18.93 31.11
N LEU A 10 -45.07 19.93 31.92
CA LEU A 10 -44.68 20.11 33.31
C LEU A 10 -45.71 19.35 34.18
N PHE A 11 -45.26 18.48 35.09
CA PHE A 11 -46.09 18.04 36.21
C PHE A 11 -45.28 18.17 37.50
N ALA A 12 -45.73 19.12 38.33
CA ALA A 12 -45.32 19.32 39.70
C ALA A 12 -46.29 18.60 40.63
N ALA A 13 -45.78 18.03 41.72
CA ALA A 13 -46.50 17.94 42.99
C ALA A 13 -45.49 17.64 44.13
N ALA A 14 -45.30 18.64 44.97
CA ALA A 14 -44.71 18.53 46.31
C ALA A 14 -45.73 17.92 47.28
N PHE A 15 -45.28 17.34 48.40
CA PHE A 15 -45.58 17.85 49.76
C PHE A 15 -44.92 17.02 50.88
N LEU A 16 -44.51 17.76 51.91
CA LEU A 16 -43.96 17.40 53.23
C LEU A 16 -44.83 16.44 54.06
N ALA A 17 -44.19 15.67 54.96
CA ALA A 17 -44.32 15.80 56.44
C ALA A 17 -44.08 14.46 57.19
N ALA A 18 -43.23 14.50 58.22
CA ALA A 18 -43.19 13.53 59.34
C ALA A 18 -44.02 14.09 60.51
N PRO A 19 -44.54 13.26 61.45
CA PRO A 19 -43.81 13.00 62.71
C PRO A 19 -44.09 11.67 63.49
N LEU A 20 -43.15 11.40 64.41
CA LEU A 20 -43.09 10.71 65.73
C LEU A 20 -44.11 9.64 66.25
N LEU A 21 -43.48 8.59 66.81
CA LEU A 21 -43.76 7.73 68.01
C LEU A 21 -45.11 7.02 68.25
N GLY A 22 -45.00 5.69 68.47
CA GLY A 22 -45.93 4.87 69.25
C GLY A 22 -45.30 3.54 69.69
N HIS A 23 -45.26 3.29 71.00
CA HIS A 23 -44.84 2.04 71.63
C HIS A 23 -45.99 1.00 71.59
N SER A 24 -45.71 -0.29 71.37
CA SER A 24 -46.26 -1.42 72.16
C SER A 24 -45.85 -2.79 71.64
N GLN A 25 -45.72 -3.72 72.59
CA GLN A 25 -45.19 -5.08 72.52
C GLN A 25 -46.15 -6.08 71.87
N GLY A 26 -45.60 -7.16 71.30
CA GLY A 26 -46.33 -8.40 71.01
C GLY A 26 -45.51 -9.38 70.15
N ALA A 27 -45.01 -10.46 70.76
CA ALA A 27 -44.35 -11.59 70.09
C ALA A 27 -45.41 -12.61 69.57
N PRO A 28 -45.01 -13.78 69.04
CA PRO A 28 -44.56 -14.03 67.67
C PRO A 28 -45.55 -14.95 66.92
N GLY A 29 -45.71 -14.78 65.60
CA GLY A 29 -46.49 -15.75 64.83
C GLY A 29 -46.80 -15.36 63.40
N GLY A 30 -46.38 -16.21 62.47
CA GLY A 30 -47.04 -16.36 61.17
C GLY A 30 -46.55 -15.44 60.06
N GLY A 31 -45.97 -16.07 59.02
CA GLY A 31 -45.84 -15.46 57.70
C GLY A 31 -44.50 -14.78 57.46
N ARG A 32 -43.50 -15.55 57.00
CA ARG A 32 -42.44 -14.95 56.19
C ARG A 32 -43.13 -14.28 54.99
N PRO A 33 -42.92 -12.98 54.72
CA PRO A 33 -43.35 -12.42 53.46
C PRO A 33 -42.58 -13.16 52.37
N ALA A 34 -43.32 -13.85 51.48
CA ALA A 34 -42.75 -14.36 50.26
C ALA A 34 -42.20 -13.16 49.49
N THR A 35 -40.88 -13.00 49.48
CA THR A 35 -40.22 -12.07 48.58
C THR A 35 -40.59 -12.55 47.17
N ALA A 36 -41.51 -11.82 46.53
CA ALA A 36 -41.77 -11.99 45.11
C ALA A 36 -40.43 -11.73 44.41
N THR A 37 -39.74 -12.80 44.02
CA THR A 37 -38.68 -12.72 43.03
C THR A 37 -39.36 -12.19 41.78
N ALA A 38 -39.17 -10.89 41.53
CA ALA A 38 -39.48 -10.30 40.24
C ALA A 38 -38.75 -11.16 39.20
N ALA A 39 -39.52 -11.86 38.37
CA ALA A 39 -38.97 -12.56 37.23
C ALA A 39 -38.30 -11.50 36.36
N ILE A 40 -36.96 -11.50 36.36
CA ILE A 40 -36.17 -10.70 35.42
C ILE A 40 -36.68 -11.10 34.04
N PRO A 41 -37.26 -10.20 33.23
CA PRO A 41 -37.68 -10.55 31.89
C PRO A 41 -36.40 -11.01 31.19
N ARG A 42 -36.31 -12.32 30.91
CA ARG A 42 -35.26 -12.84 30.05
C ARG A 42 -35.52 -12.17 28.72
N SER A 43 -34.74 -11.16 28.39
CA SER A 43 -34.65 -10.66 27.03
C SER A 43 -34.42 -11.88 26.17
N SER A 44 -35.43 -12.29 25.41
CA SER A 44 -35.39 -13.50 24.60
C SER A 44 -34.55 -13.20 23.38
N ALA A 45 -33.26 -12.98 23.62
CA ALA A 45 -32.27 -12.78 22.61
C ALA A 45 -32.11 -14.13 21.88
N GLY A 46 -32.33 -14.09 20.57
CA GLY A 46 -32.17 -15.24 19.71
C GLY A 46 -30.70 -15.59 19.48
N ARG A 47 -30.50 -16.59 18.63
CA ARG A 47 -29.16 -17.02 18.22
C ARG A 47 -29.11 -17.22 16.71
N ILE A 48 -27.97 -16.92 16.12
CA ILE A 48 -27.69 -17.24 14.72
C ILE A 48 -26.73 -18.44 14.70
N THR A 49 -27.02 -19.42 13.85
CA THR A 49 -26.16 -20.60 13.64
C THR A 49 -25.87 -20.81 12.17
N GLY A 50 -24.77 -21.51 11.88
CA GLY A 50 -24.46 -21.95 10.53
C GLY A 50 -23.12 -22.69 10.49
N THR A 51 -22.74 -23.13 9.29
CA THR A 51 -21.46 -23.78 9.03
C THR A 51 -20.73 -23.09 7.88
N VAL A 52 -19.46 -22.78 8.07
CA VAL A 52 -18.62 -22.16 7.04
C VAL A 52 -17.83 -23.26 6.33
N THR A 53 -17.89 -23.27 5.00
CA THR A 53 -17.27 -24.29 4.14
C THR A 53 -16.54 -23.62 2.98
N GLU A 54 -15.51 -24.28 2.48
CA GLU A 54 -14.79 -23.85 1.28
C GLU A 54 -15.62 -24.17 0.02
N ALA A 55 -15.79 -23.19 -0.86
CA ALA A 55 -16.59 -23.34 -2.08
C ALA A 55 -16.02 -24.38 -3.05
N ALA A 56 -14.69 -24.54 -3.10
CA ALA A 56 -13.99 -25.43 -4.04
C ALA A 56 -13.95 -26.89 -3.57
N THR A 57 -13.66 -27.13 -2.30
CA THR A 57 -13.42 -28.47 -1.75
C THR A 57 -14.56 -28.98 -0.88
N GLY A 58 -15.46 -28.09 -0.42
CA GLY A 58 -16.49 -28.41 0.55
C GLY A 58 -15.97 -28.64 1.98
N LYS A 59 -14.67 -28.45 2.23
CA LYS A 59 -14.09 -28.62 3.57
C LYS A 59 -14.60 -27.56 4.54
N PRO A 60 -14.80 -27.89 5.84
CA PRO A 60 -15.13 -26.88 6.84
C PRO A 60 -13.99 -25.88 6.99
N ILE A 61 -14.35 -24.61 7.12
CA ILE A 61 -13.38 -23.53 7.38
C ILE A 61 -13.46 -23.20 8.87
N SER A 62 -12.47 -23.68 9.60
CA SER A 62 -12.26 -23.36 11.01
C SER A 62 -11.77 -21.93 11.20
N TYR A 63 -12.10 -21.32 12.34
CA TYR A 63 -11.62 -19.99 12.73
C TYR A 63 -12.05 -18.84 11.81
N ALA A 64 -13.09 -19.04 11.00
CA ALA A 64 -13.72 -17.95 10.26
C ALA A 64 -14.38 -16.95 11.22
N THR A 65 -14.13 -15.65 11.01
CA THR A 65 -14.76 -14.58 11.78
C THR A 65 -16.15 -14.32 11.22
N VAL A 66 -17.15 -14.37 12.09
CA VAL A 66 -18.55 -14.12 11.75
C VAL A 66 -19.00 -12.86 12.50
N SER A 67 -19.41 -11.85 11.73
CA SER A 67 -19.91 -10.57 12.25
C SER A 67 -21.39 -10.41 11.91
N VAL A 68 -22.17 -9.92 12.87
CA VAL A 68 -23.58 -9.58 12.71
C VAL A 68 -23.70 -8.06 12.70
N LEU A 69 -24.14 -7.53 11.58
CA LEU A 69 -24.27 -6.11 11.31
C LEU A 69 -25.75 -5.72 11.36
N ASP A 70 -26.06 -4.56 11.93
CA ASP A 70 -27.38 -3.95 11.87
C ASP A 70 -27.67 -3.32 10.49
N ALA A 71 -28.87 -2.73 10.33
CA ALA A 71 -29.25 -2.06 9.09
C ALA A 71 -28.37 -0.84 8.75
N ALA A 72 -27.63 -0.28 9.71
CA ALA A 72 -26.68 0.81 9.51
C ALA A 72 -25.26 0.29 9.19
N GLY A 73 -25.05 -1.03 9.13
CA GLY A 73 -23.75 -1.65 8.88
C GLY A 73 -22.83 -1.67 10.11
N LYS A 74 -23.35 -1.35 11.31
CA LYS A 74 -22.57 -1.43 12.55
C LYS A 74 -22.58 -2.86 13.08
N ALA A 75 -21.41 -3.38 13.42
CA ALA A 75 -21.28 -4.65 14.11
C ALA A 75 -21.94 -4.56 15.50
N ILE A 76 -22.94 -5.41 15.72
CA ILE A 76 -23.67 -5.51 17.00
C ILE A 76 -23.32 -6.77 17.77
N ASN A 77 -22.84 -7.81 17.09
CA ASN A 77 -22.41 -9.07 17.67
C ASN A 77 -21.44 -9.76 16.70
N GLY A 78 -20.65 -10.70 17.19
CA GLY A 78 -19.71 -11.45 16.38
C GLY A 78 -19.08 -12.59 17.15
N GLY A 79 -18.46 -13.50 16.43
CA GLY A 79 -17.82 -14.68 16.99
C GLY A 79 -16.98 -15.39 15.95
N VAL A 80 -16.47 -16.55 16.33
CA VAL A 80 -15.52 -17.31 15.51
C VAL A 80 -16.09 -18.72 15.30
N ALA A 81 -15.94 -19.26 14.10
CA ALA A 81 -16.29 -20.64 13.81
C ALA A 81 -15.32 -21.62 14.48
N GLY A 82 -15.83 -22.72 15.02
CA GLY A 82 -15.02 -23.80 15.62
C GLY A 82 -14.25 -24.62 14.58
N ASP A 83 -13.54 -25.67 15.03
CA ASP A 83 -12.74 -26.53 14.16
C ASP A 83 -13.58 -27.28 13.10
N ASP A 84 -14.86 -27.51 13.37
CA ASP A 84 -15.84 -28.10 12.45
C ASP A 84 -16.46 -27.06 11.47
N GLY A 85 -16.00 -25.82 11.52
CA GLY A 85 -16.53 -24.69 10.74
C GLY A 85 -17.90 -24.20 11.24
N ARG A 86 -18.43 -24.76 12.33
CA ARG A 86 -19.73 -24.35 12.89
C ARG A 86 -19.58 -23.11 13.75
N PHE A 87 -20.53 -22.19 13.65
CA PHE A 87 -20.60 -21.02 14.52
C PHE A 87 -21.96 -20.93 15.19
N ILE A 88 -21.97 -20.39 16.42
CA ILE A 88 -23.16 -20.12 17.22
C ILE A 88 -22.99 -18.74 17.83
N LEU A 89 -23.88 -17.82 17.48
CA LEU A 89 -23.87 -16.45 17.98
C LEU A 89 -25.11 -16.23 18.84
N PRO A 90 -25.03 -16.40 20.17
CA PRO A 90 -26.14 -16.15 21.08
C PRO A 90 -26.29 -14.64 21.36
N GLY A 91 -27.44 -14.26 21.92
CA GLY A 91 -27.63 -12.91 22.43
C GLY A 91 -28.01 -11.87 21.36
N ILE A 92 -28.62 -12.30 20.26
CA ILE A 92 -29.01 -11.40 19.17
C ILE A 92 -30.47 -10.98 19.35
N PRO A 93 -30.78 -9.68 19.51
CA PRO A 93 -32.15 -9.21 19.62
C PRO A 93 -33.01 -9.59 18.40
N ALA A 94 -34.32 -9.52 18.55
CA ALA A 94 -35.22 -9.73 17.41
C ALA A 94 -35.05 -8.60 16.39
N GLY A 95 -34.90 -8.95 15.12
CA GLY A 95 -34.63 -7.98 14.07
C GLY A 95 -34.06 -8.61 12.80
N THR A 96 -33.80 -7.78 11.81
CA THR A 96 -33.18 -8.18 10.54
C THR A 96 -31.73 -7.71 10.53
N TYR A 97 -30.82 -8.63 10.24
CA TYR A 97 -29.39 -8.39 10.27
C TYR A 97 -28.73 -8.79 8.96
N THR A 98 -27.51 -8.27 8.78
CA THR A 98 -26.60 -8.71 7.74
C THR A 98 -25.48 -9.48 8.41
N VAL A 99 -25.22 -10.71 7.97
CA VAL A 99 -24.13 -11.53 8.51
C VAL A 99 -22.98 -11.52 7.53
N GLN A 100 -21.81 -11.09 7.98
CA GLN A 100 -20.58 -11.08 7.20
C GLN A 100 -19.62 -12.12 7.75
N ILE A 101 -19.07 -12.94 6.85
CA ILE A 101 -18.11 -13.98 7.18
C ILE A 101 -16.80 -13.64 6.47
N THR A 102 -15.73 -13.54 7.25
CA THR A 102 -14.39 -13.20 6.76
C THR A 102 -13.39 -14.22 7.28
N PHE A 103 -12.50 -14.68 6.41
CA PHE A 103 -11.39 -15.55 6.79
C PHE A 103 -10.16 -15.27 5.92
N LEU A 104 -8.97 -15.40 6.52
CA LEU A 104 -7.72 -15.09 5.82
C LEU A 104 -7.53 -15.99 4.60
N GLY A 105 -7.24 -15.36 3.45
CA GLY A 105 -7.11 -16.08 2.18
C GLY A 105 -8.43 -16.43 1.50
N PHE A 106 -9.58 -16.01 2.04
CA PHE A 106 -10.91 -16.21 1.47
C PHE A 106 -11.61 -14.87 1.20
N LYS A 107 -12.52 -14.86 0.23
CA LYS A 107 -13.31 -13.68 -0.12
C LYS A 107 -14.42 -13.54 0.90
N ASP A 108 -14.56 -12.33 1.46
CA ASP A 108 -15.65 -11.97 2.35
C ASP A 108 -17.02 -12.29 1.73
N GLU A 109 -17.84 -13.02 2.47
CA GLU A 109 -19.20 -13.38 2.08
C GLU A 109 -20.19 -12.67 2.98
N THR A 110 -21.12 -11.94 2.37
CA THR A 110 -22.13 -11.15 3.09
C THR A 110 -23.53 -11.69 2.78
N ARG A 111 -24.25 -12.08 3.83
CA ARG A 111 -25.64 -12.57 3.78
C ARG A 111 -26.58 -11.52 4.38
N PRO A 112 -27.24 -10.70 3.57
CA PRO A 112 -28.26 -9.76 4.04
C PRO A 112 -29.59 -10.48 4.34
N GLY A 113 -30.42 -9.88 5.19
CA GLY A 113 -31.81 -10.32 5.39
C GLY A 113 -31.98 -11.47 6.39
N VAL A 114 -31.04 -11.66 7.32
CA VAL A 114 -31.13 -12.69 8.36
C VAL A 114 -32.09 -12.23 9.44
N VAL A 115 -33.26 -12.85 9.51
CA VAL A 115 -34.31 -12.48 10.48
C VAL A 115 -34.21 -13.35 11.73
N VAL A 116 -34.03 -12.71 12.89
CA VAL A 116 -34.12 -13.36 14.19
C VAL A 116 -35.52 -13.11 14.76
N PRO A 117 -36.34 -14.16 14.97
CA PRO A 117 -37.72 -14.01 15.40
C PRO A 117 -37.83 -13.54 16.86
N ALA A 118 -38.87 -12.77 17.14
CA ALA A 118 -39.20 -12.32 18.50
C ALA A 118 -39.49 -13.53 19.41
N GLY A 119 -38.90 -13.54 20.61
CA GLY A 119 -39.09 -14.63 21.58
C GLY A 119 -37.91 -15.61 21.71
N GLY A 120 -36.75 -15.32 21.10
CA GLY A 120 -35.51 -16.07 21.36
C GLY A 120 -35.27 -17.27 20.43
N GLY A 121 -35.75 -17.19 19.18
CA GLY A 121 -35.58 -18.26 18.21
C GLY A 121 -34.17 -18.39 17.63
N THR A 122 -33.97 -19.46 16.87
CA THR A 122 -32.72 -19.74 16.17
C THR A 122 -32.88 -19.38 14.70
N ALA A 123 -32.03 -18.50 14.18
CA ALA A 123 -31.89 -18.26 12.75
C ALA A 123 -30.73 -19.12 12.23
N ASP A 124 -31.05 -20.16 11.48
CA ASP A 124 -30.05 -21.05 10.87
C ASP A 124 -29.75 -20.59 9.43
N LEU A 125 -28.47 -20.31 9.17
CA LEU A 125 -27.95 -19.90 7.87
C LEU A 125 -27.51 -21.07 7.01
N GLY A 126 -27.54 -22.30 7.55
CA GLY A 126 -27.08 -23.49 6.86
C GLY A 126 -25.60 -23.39 6.49
N SER A 127 -25.24 -23.91 5.32
CA SER A 127 -23.85 -23.93 4.84
C SER A 127 -23.51 -22.70 4.01
N ILE A 128 -22.60 -21.89 4.53
CA ILE A 128 -22.06 -20.70 3.87
C ILE A 128 -20.76 -21.11 3.18
N LYS A 129 -20.65 -20.82 1.89
CA LYS A 129 -19.47 -21.18 1.08
C LYS A 129 -18.59 -19.96 0.87
N LEU A 130 -17.36 -20.00 1.35
CA LEU A 130 -16.35 -18.98 1.07
C LEU A 130 -15.54 -19.38 -0.16
N GLY A 131 -15.45 -18.49 -1.14
CA GLY A 131 -14.50 -18.65 -2.25
C GLY A 131 -13.09 -18.27 -1.80
N ALA A 132 -12.08 -19.01 -2.25
CA ALA A 132 -10.69 -18.58 -2.03
C ALA A 132 -10.48 -17.18 -2.62
N SER A 133 -9.90 -16.28 -1.82
CA SER A 133 -9.52 -14.96 -2.27
C SER A 133 -8.19 -15.12 -2.99
N ALA A 134 -8.25 -15.31 -4.31
CA ALA A 134 -7.14 -14.98 -5.17
C ALA A 134 -7.02 -13.45 -5.25
N GLN A 135 -6.76 -12.79 -4.12
CA GLN A 135 -6.19 -11.45 -4.14
C GLN A 135 -4.78 -11.63 -4.70
N ALA A 136 -4.69 -11.62 -6.04
CA ALA A 136 -3.47 -11.21 -6.70
C ALA A 136 -3.16 -9.84 -6.11
N LEU A 137 -2.15 -9.78 -5.25
CA LEU A 137 -1.54 -8.52 -4.85
C LEU A 137 -1.29 -7.78 -6.15
N LYS A 138 -2.01 -6.67 -6.34
CA LYS A 138 -1.73 -5.77 -7.44
C LYS A 138 -0.32 -5.30 -7.17
N GLU A 139 0.63 -5.84 -7.92
CA GLU A 139 2.03 -5.49 -7.88
C GLU A 139 2.11 -3.98 -7.75
N VAL A 140 2.69 -3.51 -6.65
CA VAL A 140 3.06 -2.11 -6.53
C VAL A 140 4.20 -1.95 -7.52
N VAL A 141 3.87 -1.70 -8.79
CA VAL A 141 4.83 -1.21 -9.76
C VAL A 141 5.23 0.15 -9.23
N VAL A 142 6.32 0.19 -8.49
CA VAL A 142 7.02 1.43 -8.18
C VAL A 142 7.51 1.93 -9.54
N THR A 143 6.67 2.68 -10.25
CA THR A 143 7.12 3.54 -11.34
C THR A 143 7.88 4.69 -10.70
N GLY A 144 9.06 4.38 -10.17
CA GLY A 144 10.03 5.39 -9.76
C GLY A 144 10.39 6.17 -11.01
N ARG A 145 9.97 7.44 -11.09
CA ARG A 145 10.52 8.35 -12.09
C ARG A 145 12.03 8.34 -11.89
N LYS A 146 12.79 7.99 -12.93
CA LYS A 146 14.25 8.04 -12.86
C LYS A 146 14.65 9.44 -12.40
N GLN A 147 15.41 9.53 -11.31
CA GLN A 147 15.84 10.84 -10.81
C GLN A 147 16.77 11.47 -11.84
N LEU A 148 16.68 12.78 -12.06
CA LEU A 148 17.54 13.45 -13.04
C LEU A 148 19.04 13.32 -12.67
N ILE A 149 19.33 13.35 -11.37
CA ILE A 149 20.66 13.15 -10.81
C ILE A 149 20.58 12.08 -9.73
N GLU A 150 21.50 11.13 -9.75
CA GLU A 150 21.69 10.13 -8.69
C GLU A 150 23.12 10.22 -8.17
N GLU A 151 23.28 10.43 -6.86
CA GLU A 151 24.58 10.45 -6.21
C GLU A 151 24.92 9.07 -5.66
N ARG A 152 26.10 8.57 -6.00
CA ARG A 152 26.69 7.33 -5.46
C ARG A 152 28.00 7.66 -4.76
N VAL A 153 28.49 6.72 -3.95
CA VAL A 153 29.73 6.89 -3.20
C VAL A 153 30.94 7.16 -4.11
N ASP A 154 30.94 6.56 -5.31
CA ASP A 154 32.04 6.62 -6.28
C ASP A 154 31.77 7.54 -7.48
N ARG A 155 30.50 7.87 -7.76
CA ARG A 155 30.10 8.61 -8.96
C ARG A 155 28.81 9.41 -8.83
N THR A 156 28.71 10.49 -9.60
CA THR A 156 27.46 11.20 -9.87
C THR A 156 26.90 10.72 -11.20
N ILE A 157 25.64 10.28 -11.24
CA ILE A 157 24.97 9.82 -12.46
C ILE A 157 23.94 10.86 -12.86
N TYR A 158 24.12 11.45 -14.03
CA TYR A 158 23.16 12.35 -14.65
C TYR A 158 22.36 11.58 -15.71
N ASN A 159 21.04 11.53 -15.53
CA ASN A 159 20.12 10.78 -16.39
C ASN A 159 19.62 11.66 -17.54
N ALA A 160 20.43 11.77 -18.60
CA ALA A 160 20.12 12.58 -19.78
C ALA A 160 18.81 12.17 -20.47
N ASP A 161 18.43 10.90 -20.43
CA ASP A 161 17.20 10.38 -21.05
C ASP A 161 15.90 11.02 -20.51
N VAL A 162 15.90 11.42 -19.22
CA VAL A 162 14.74 12.07 -18.61
C VAL A 162 14.82 13.59 -18.63
N ASP A 163 15.93 14.17 -19.07
CA ASP A 163 16.07 15.61 -19.27
C ASP A 163 15.57 16.01 -20.66
N LYS A 164 14.32 16.47 -20.75
CA LYS A 164 13.74 16.94 -22.03
C LYS A 164 14.35 18.24 -22.56
N THR A 165 15.17 18.89 -21.76
CA THR A 165 15.61 20.25 -21.98
C THR A 165 16.96 20.29 -22.71
N THR A 166 17.60 19.12 -22.87
CA THR A 166 18.73 18.84 -23.79
C THR A 166 18.29 18.29 -25.15
N ALA A 167 16.98 18.06 -25.35
CA ALA A 167 16.48 17.48 -26.59
C ALA A 167 16.80 18.39 -27.79
N GLY A 168 17.53 17.86 -28.77
CA GLY A 168 17.93 18.57 -29.98
C GLY A 168 19.34 19.17 -29.96
N GLY A 169 20.10 19.01 -28.87
CA GLY A 169 21.52 19.39 -28.80
C GLY A 169 22.48 18.23 -29.05
N ASP A 170 23.76 18.45 -28.77
CA ASP A 170 24.82 17.44 -28.81
C ASP A 170 25.28 17.01 -27.40
N ALA A 171 26.27 16.12 -27.31
CA ALA A 171 26.82 15.68 -26.03
C ALA A 171 27.43 16.82 -25.23
N THR A 172 28.00 17.83 -25.87
CA THR A 172 28.55 19.04 -25.22
C THR A 172 27.46 19.76 -24.44
N ASP A 173 26.26 19.88 -25.02
CA ASP A 173 25.11 20.53 -24.37
C ASP A 173 24.55 19.71 -23.21
N VAL A 174 24.64 18.38 -23.28
CA VAL A 174 24.34 17.49 -22.15
C VAL A 174 25.37 17.68 -21.04
N LEU A 175 26.67 17.67 -21.36
CA LEU A 175 27.74 17.80 -20.37
C LEU A 175 27.74 19.14 -19.63
N LYS A 176 27.29 20.24 -20.26
CA LYS A 176 27.11 21.55 -19.58
C LYS A 176 26.12 21.52 -18.41
N ARG A 177 25.23 20.52 -18.36
CA ARG A 177 24.22 20.37 -17.30
C ARG A 177 24.60 19.38 -16.22
N VAL A 178 25.64 18.59 -16.49
CA VAL A 178 26.13 17.60 -15.55
C VAL A 178 26.86 18.34 -14.42
N PRO A 179 26.48 18.10 -13.15
CA PRO A 179 27.19 18.70 -12.02
C PRO A 179 28.69 18.40 -12.06
N LEU A 180 29.50 19.32 -11.52
CA LEU A 180 30.97 19.22 -11.44
C LEU A 180 31.71 19.34 -12.78
N LEU A 181 31.01 19.29 -13.92
CA LEU A 181 31.57 19.49 -15.24
C LEU A 181 31.46 20.95 -15.69
N SER A 182 32.39 21.35 -16.53
CA SER A 182 32.35 22.63 -17.23
C SER A 182 32.85 22.43 -18.64
N VAL A 183 32.21 23.10 -19.59
CA VAL A 183 32.58 23.05 -21.01
C VAL A 183 32.88 24.45 -21.50
N ASP A 184 34.04 24.63 -22.14
CA ASP A 184 34.45 25.92 -22.70
C ASP A 184 33.82 26.18 -24.09
N LEU A 185 34.18 27.32 -24.70
CA LEU A 185 33.70 27.73 -26.03
C LEU A 185 34.23 26.83 -27.16
N ASP A 186 35.38 26.20 -26.95
CA ASP A 186 36.01 25.30 -27.93
C ASP A 186 35.42 23.87 -27.84
N GLY A 187 34.69 23.56 -26.77
CA GLY A 187 34.06 22.27 -26.51
C GLY A 187 34.90 21.34 -25.63
N ASN A 188 35.96 21.83 -24.99
CA ASN A 188 36.75 21.06 -24.06
C ASN A 188 36.05 20.95 -22.71
N VAL A 189 36.12 19.76 -22.13
CA VAL A 189 35.45 19.45 -20.87
C VAL A 189 36.49 19.47 -19.74
N SER A 190 36.11 20.04 -18.60
CA SER A 190 36.87 19.99 -17.36
C SER A 190 36.00 19.47 -16.23
N LEU A 191 36.61 18.74 -15.30
CA LEU A 191 35.97 18.24 -14.08
C LEU A 191 36.59 18.96 -12.90
N ARG A 192 35.79 19.72 -12.14
CA ARG A 192 36.26 20.50 -10.99
C ARG A 192 37.49 21.37 -11.34
N GLY A 193 37.49 21.97 -12.53
CA GLY A 193 38.58 22.80 -13.04
C GLY A 193 39.82 22.05 -13.54
N SER A 194 39.87 20.72 -13.44
CA SER A 194 40.94 19.90 -14.03
C SER A 194 40.56 19.45 -15.44
N SER A 195 41.44 19.72 -16.41
CA SER A 195 41.33 19.20 -17.79
C SER A 195 41.99 17.83 -17.96
N ASN A 196 42.69 17.32 -16.93
CA ASN A 196 43.29 15.99 -16.96
C ASN A 196 42.23 14.91 -16.69
N ILE A 197 41.26 14.78 -17.58
CA ILE A 197 40.12 13.86 -17.45
C ILE A 197 40.20 12.74 -18.48
N ARG A 198 39.63 11.59 -18.15
CA ARG A 198 39.47 10.49 -19.11
C ARG A 198 38.01 10.38 -19.54
N VAL A 199 37.77 10.45 -20.85
CA VAL A 199 36.42 10.29 -21.41
C VAL A 199 36.24 8.86 -21.93
N LEU A 200 35.18 8.20 -21.46
CA LEU A 200 34.75 6.88 -21.89
C LEU A 200 33.40 7.00 -22.59
N ILE A 201 33.20 6.19 -23.62
CA ILE A 201 31.89 6.00 -24.28
C ILE A 201 31.52 4.54 -24.08
N ASN A 202 30.36 4.27 -23.46
CA ASN A 202 29.91 2.92 -23.12
C ASN A 202 30.99 2.10 -22.35
N ASN A 203 31.62 2.70 -21.34
CA ASN A 203 32.73 2.13 -20.56
C ASN A 203 34.01 1.81 -21.34
N LYS A 204 34.15 2.28 -22.59
CA LYS A 204 35.33 2.05 -23.43
C LYS A 204 36.07 3.37 -23.70
N PRO A 205 37.42 3.37 -23.70
CA PRO A 205 38.19 4.51 -24.17
C PRO A 205 37.82 4.83 -25.62
N SER A 206 37.51 6.09 -25.91
CA SER A 206 37.24 6.54 -27.26
C SER A 206 38.54 7.03 -27.91
N THR A 207 38.95 6.40 -29.01
CA THR A 207 40.12 6.84 -29.79
C THR A 207 39.89 8.19 -30.47
N ILE A 208 38.62 8.51 -30.79
CA ILE A 208 38.24 9.83 -31.35
C ILE A 208 38.39 10.90 -30.27
N ALA A 209 37.92 10.62 -29.05
CA ALA A 209 38.10 11.53 -27.91
C ALA A 209 39.57 11.68 -27.48
N ALA A 210 40.43 10.71 -27.82
CA ALA A 210 41.87 10.81 -27.55
C ALA A 210 42.58 11.84 -28.44
N ASN A 211 42.07 12.09 -29.65
CA ASN A 211 42.61 13.10 -30.57
C ASN A 211 41.94 14.48 -30.35
N SER A 212 40.62 14.50 -30.18
CA SER A 212 39.84 15.71 -29.93
C SER A 212 38.54 15.35 -29.22
N ILE A 213 38.42 15.73 -27.94
CA ILE A 213 37.22 15.49 -27.14
C ILE A 213 36.03 16.26 -27.73
N ALA A 214 36.25 17.52 -28.11
CA ALA A 214 35.20 18.38 -28.67
C ALA A 214 34.56 17.80 -29.93
N ASP A 215 35.37 17.25 -30.86
CA ASP A 215 34.86 16.66 -32.09
C ASP A 215 34.11 15.35 -31.85
N ALA A 216 34.57 14.54 -30.90
CA ALA A 216 33.90 13.30 -30.52
C ALA A 216 32.51 13.57 -29.90
N LEU A 217 32.40 14.62 -29.08
CA LEU A 217 31.15 14.97 -28.39
C LEU A 217 30.11 15.58 -29.34
N LYS A 218 30.54 16.42 -30.29
CA LYS A 218 29.65 17.00 -31.32
C LYS A 218 29.01 15.95 -32.24
N GLN A 219 29.66 14.79 -32.40
CA GLN A 219 29.13 13.68 -33.21
C GLN A 219 28.05 12.87 -32.50
N ILE A 220 27.90 13.02 -31.18
CA ILE A 220 26.94 12.27 -30.38
C ILE A 220 25.73 13.17 -30.13
N PRO A 221 24.58 12.90 -30.75
CA PRO A 221 23.38 13.69 -30.48
C PRO A 221 22.84 13.37 -29.06
N ALA A 222 22.29 14.40 -28.40
CA ALA A 222 21.88 14.34 -26.99
C ALA A 222 20.79 13.29 -26.72
N ASP A 223 19.93 13.01 -27.70
CA ASP A 223 18.85 12.03 -27.62
C ASP A 223 19.36 10.58 -27.50
N GLN A 224 20.55 10.31 -28.03
CA GLN A 224 21.22 9.01 -27.94
C GLN A 224 21.91 8.79 -26.61
N ILE A 225 22.07 9.81 -25.77
CA ILE A 225 22.71 9.69 -24.46
C ILE A 225 21.68 9.19 -23.45
N GLN A 226 21.97 8.06 -22.83
CA GLN A 226 21.16 7.51 -21.75
C GLN A 226 21.53 8.15 -20.41
N THR A 227 22.82 8.11 -20.09
CA THR A 227 23.37 8.64 -18.84
C THR A 227 24.79 9.20 -19.03
N VAL A 228 25.14 10.17 -18.21
CA VAL A 228 26.53 10.63 -18.04
C VAL A 228 26.94 10.35 -16.60
N GLU A 229 28.02 9.62 -16.44
CA GLU A 229 28.56 9.26 -15.13
C GLU A 229 29.87 10.01 -14.91
N VAL A 230 29.95 10.72 -13.78
CA VAL A 230 31.15 11.43 -13.34
C VAL A 230 31.75 10.66 -12.19
N ILE A 231 32.87 9.99 -12.44
CA ILE A 231 33.58 9.15 -11.47
C ILE A 231 34.74 9.99 -10.93
N THR A 232 34.60 10.43 -9.68
CA THR A 232 35.63 11.22 -9.00
C THR A 232 36.59 10.37 -8.16
N SER A 233 36.22 9.11 -7.90
CA SER A 233 37.03 8.13 -7.18
C SER A 233 37.21 6.86 -8.03
N PRO A 234 38.06 6.91 -9.08
CA PRO A 234 38.27 5.76 -9.95
C PRO A 234 38.94 4.59 -9.20
N SER A 235 38.59 3.36 -9.56
CA SER A 235 39.26 2.17 -9.03
C SER A 235 40.71 2.07 -9.52
N ALA A 236 41.56 1.32 -8.80
CA ALA A 236 42.99 1.13 -9.12
C ALA A 236 43.32 0.75 -10.58
N LYS A 237 42.40 0.11 -11.31
CA LYS A 237 42.57 -0.23 -12.74
C LYS A 237 42.58 1.00 -13.68
N TYR A 238 42.11 2.16 -13.23
CA TYR A 238 42.06 3.40 -14.00
C TYR A 238 42.90 4.54 -13.38
N ASP A 239 43.27 4.44 -12.11
CA ASP A 239 44.03 5.45 -11.37
C ASP A 239 45.50 5.56 -11.80
N ALA A 240 46.04 4.53 -12.47
CA ALA A 240 47.44 4.47 -12.89
C ALA A 240 47.88 5.57 -13.89
N GLU A 241 46.94 6.30 -14.48
CA GLU A 241 47.21 7.40 -15.43
C GLU A 241 47.09 8.80 -14.79
N GLY A 242 46.82 8.91 -13.48
CA GLY A 242 46.77 10.19 -12.76
C GLY A 242 45.62 11.11 -13.17
N SER A 243 44.57 10.58 -13.80
CA SER A 243 43.44 11.37 -14.29
C SER A 243 42.64 11.96 -13.13
N GLY A 244 42.39 13.28 -13.17
CA GLY A 244 41.54 14.05 -12.25
C GLY A 244 40.05 13.67 -12.25
N GLY A 245 39.71 12.52 -12.83
CA GLY A 245 38.42 11.85 -12.83
C GLY A 245 38.06 11.29 -14.22
N ILE A 246 37.02 10.46 -14.24
CA ILE A 246 36.54 9.79 -15.45
C ILE A 246 35.13 10.25 -15.75
N ILE A 247 34.87 10.58 -17.02
CA ILE A 247 33.55 10.89 -17.53
C ILE A 247 33.13 9.75 -18.44
N ASN A 248 32.10 9.01 -18.07
CA ASN A 248 31.56 7.92 -18.86
C ASN A 248 30.20 8.31 -19.46
N ILE A 249 30.14 8.38 -20.78
CA ILE A 249 28.93 8.69 -21.54
C ILE A 249 28.33 7.36 -22.01
N VAL A 250 27.15 7.03 -21.51
CA VAL A 250 26.43 5.81 -21.85
C VAL A 250 25.36 6.15 -22.87
N LEU A 251 25.39 5.48 -24.03
CA LEU A 251 24.45 5.68 -25.12
C LEU A 251 23.31 4.65 -25.06
N LYS A 252 22.10 5.05 -25.45
CA LYS A 252 20.91 4.18 -25.53
C LYS A 252 21.10 3.06 -26.55
N ASN A 253 21.65 3.40 -27.72
CA ASN A 253 21.90 2.48 -28.81
C ASN A 253 23.39 2.43 -29.12
N ASN A 254 23.97 1.23 -29.13
CA ASN A 254 25.40 0.99 -29.41
C ASN A 254 25.74 1.05 -30.91
N ASN A 255 25.08 1.92 -31.69
CA ASN A 255 25.18 1.91 -33.16
C ASN A 255 26.37 2.71 -33.72
N LEU A 256 27.41 2.92 -32.91
CA LEU A 256 28.72 3.40 -33.37
C LEU A 256 29.63 2.24 -33.82
N ARG A 257 29.05 1.18 -34.40
CA ARG A 257 29.80 0.17 -35.15
C ARG A 257 29.73 0.54 -36.63
N GLY A 258 30.72 1.32 -37.06
CA GLY A 258 30.98 1.56 -38.48
C GLY A 258 31.09 0.22 -39.22
N GLY A 259 30.43 0.15 -40.37
CA GLY A 259 30.58 -0.97 -41.29
C GLY A 259 32.00 -1.01 -41.82
N SER A 260 32.78 -2.00 -41.41
CA SER A 260 33.97 -2.43 -42.14
C SER A 260 33.61 -3.72 -42.89
N LEU A 261 33.05 -3.59 -44.10
CA LEU A 261 33.14 -4.63 -45.12
C LEU A 261 34.31 -4.25 -46.05
N GLY A 262 35.53 -4.56 -45.61
CA GLY A 262 36.66 -4.69 -46.51
C GLY A 262 36.67 -6.12 -47.04
N VAL A 263 36.19 -6.32 -48.26
CA VAL A 263 36.37 -7.56 -49.02
C VAL A 263 37.36 -7.29 -50.15
N ASP A 264 38.65 -7.39 -49.86
CA ASP A 264 39.67 -7.49 -50.90
C ASP A 264 39.64 -8.92 -51.44
N VAL A 265 38.97 -9.12 -52.58
CA VAL A 265 39.11 -10.34 -53.38
C VAL A 265 39.96 -10.00 -54.59
N GLY A 266 41.28 -10.07 -54.39
CA GLY A 266 42.25 -10.16 -55.48
C GLY A 266 42.43 -11.63 -55.86
N ALA A 267 42.03 -11.99 -57.07
CA ALA A 267 42.38 -13.26 -57.69
C ALA A 267 43.29 -12.97 -58.88
N GLY A 268 44.51 -13.52 -58.82
CA GLY A 268 45.40 -13.66 -59.97
C GLY A 268 45.08 -14.88 -60.81
#